data_AF-A0A3N9UAZ5-F1
#
_entry.id   AF-A0A3N9UAZ5-F1
#
_cell.length_a   1.000
_cell.length_b   1.000
_cell.length_c   1.000
_cell.angle_alpha   90.00
_cell.angle_beta   90.00
_cell.angle_gamma   90.00
#
_symmetry.space_group_name_H-M   'P 1'
#
loop_
_entity.id
_entity.type
_entity.pdbx_description
1 polymer ?
#
loop_
_entity_poly.entity_id
_entity_poly.type
_entity_poly.pdbx_seq_one_letter_code
_entity_poly.pdbx_strand_id
1 'polypeptide(L)'
;MLVNGNTLPKAYWLLFILIMLLTSYQNLLKFGKVQHYQMDEFEYYGRILFYLITSIAESIIYIVFIWLIVSIVKRVAEKWGISWVNR
;
A
#
# COMPACT_ATOMS: atom_id res chain seq x y z
N MET A 1 10.53 -5.64 30.96
CA MET A 1 10.19 -6.49 29.80
C MET A 1 9.81 -5.58 28.63
N LEU A 2 10.70 -5.49 27.65
CA LEU A 2 10.49 -4.78 26.38
C LEU A 2 9.69 -5.70 25.45
N VAL A 3 8.45 -5.34 25.13
CA VAL A 3 7.76 -5.40 23.81
C VAL A 3 6.32 -4.93 24.08
N ASN A 4 6.12 -3.63 24.20
CA ASN A 4 4.80 -3.05 23.92
C ASN A 4 4.83 -2.67 22.44
N GLY A 5 4.63 -3.68 21.60
CA GLY A 5 4.51 -3.50 20.16
C GLY A 5 3.27 -2.66 19.87
N ASN A 6 3.49 -1.37 19.59
CA ASN A 6 2.52 -0.52 18.93
C ASN A 6 2.21 -1.13 17.56
N THR A 7 1.31 -2.10 17.57
CA THR A 7 0.71 -2.64 16.36
C THR A 7 0.03 -1.48 15.66
N LEU A 8 0.35 -1.27 14.38
CA LEU A 8 -0.34 -0.29 13.54
C LEU A 8 -1.85 -0.46 13.77
N PRO A 9 -2.60 0.63 14.04
CA PRO A 9 -4.04 0.55 14.30
C PRO A 9 -4.70 -0.30 13.22
N LYS A 10 -5.66 -1.17 13.59
CA LYS A 10 -6.31 -2.13 12.67
C LYS A 10 -6.79 -1.47 11.35
N ALA A 11 -7.14 -0.18 11.40
CA ALA A 11 -7.47 0.63 10.24
C ALA A 11 -6.35 0.72 9.18
N TYR A 12 -5.09 0.84 9.59
CA TYR A 12 -3.95 0.90 8.66
C TYR A 12 -3.68 -0.44 7.97
N TRP A 13 -3.93 -1.56 8.65
CA TRP A 13 -3.87 -2.89 8.04
C TRP A 13 -4.98 -3.09 7.01
N LEU A 14 -6.19 -2.60 7.29
CA LEU A 14 -7.29 -2.65 6.33
C LEU A 14 -7.01 -1.75 5.12
N LEU A 15 -6.47 -0.55 5.36
CA LEU A 15 -6.01 0.36 4.32
C LEU A 15 -4.90 -0.26 3.46
N PHE A 16 -3.94 -0.95 4.09
CA PHE A 16 -2.88 -1.67 3.40
C PHE A 16 -3.43 -2.71 2.42
N ILE A 17 -4.31 -3.58 2.91
CA ILE A 17 -4.89 -4.66 2.11
C ILE A 17 -5.67 -4.05 0.94
N LEU A 18 -6.41 -2.97 1.17
CA LEU A 18 -7.20 -2.31 0.14
C LEU A 18 -6.32 -1.66 -0.93
N ILE A 19 -5.26 -0.95 -0.54
CA ILE A 19 -4.28 -0.34 -1.45
C ILE A 19 -3.53 -1.43 -2.23
N MET A 20 -3.16 -2.52 -1.57
CA MET A 20 -2.47 -3.65 -2.19
C MET A 20 -3.36 -4.33 -3.23
N LEU A 21 -4.63 -4.57 -2.92
CA LEU A 21 -5.59 -5.15 -3.86
C LEU A 21 -5.79 -4.24 -5.09
N LEU A 22 -5.97 -2.94 -4.88
CA LEU A 22 -6.14 -1.97 -5.97
C LEU A 22 -4.91 -1.91 -6.87
N THR A 23 -3.71 -1.80 -6.28
CA THR A 23 -2.45 -1.67 -7.02
C THR A 23 -2.15 -2.95 -7.80
N SER A 24 -2.32 -4.11 -7.15
CA SER A 24 -2.16 -5.42 -7.80
C SER A 24 -3.15 -5.59 -8.96
N TYR A 25 -4.42 -5.22 -8.77
CA TYR A 25 -5.45 -5.29 -9.82
C TYR A 25 -5.13 -4.37 -11.01
N GLN A 26 -4.67 -3.14 -10.76
CA GLN A 26 -4.26 -2.22 -11.83
C GLN A 26 -3.05 -2.73 -12.61
N ASN A 27 -2.05 -3.29 -11.92
CA ASN A 27 -0.90 -3.90 -12.56
C ASN A 27 -1.32 -5.11 -13.42
N LEU A 28 -2.17 -5.99 -12.88
CA LEU A 28 -2.74 -7.12 -13.63
C LEU A 28 -3.52 -6.67 -14.88
N LEU A 29 -4.31 -5.60 -14.82
CA LEU A 29 -5.05 -5.09 -15.98
C LEU A 29 -4.16 -4.42 -17.04
N LYS A 30 -3.14 -3.66 -16.61
CA LYS A 30 -2.19 -3.02 -17.53
C LYS A 30 -1.34 -4.06 -18.26
N PHE A 31 -0.91 -5.11 -17.56
CA PHE A 31 -0.02 -6.13 -18.11
C PHE A 31 -0.76 -7.34 -18.70
N GLY A 32 -2.02 -7.59 -18.35
CA GLY A 32 -2.88 -8.56 -19.02
C GLY A 32 -3.10 -8.22 -20.51
N LYS A 33 -2.99 -6.95 -20.89
CA LYS A 33 -2.96 -6.54 -22.30
C LYS A 33 -1.68 -6.95 -23.04
N VAL A 34 -0.59 -7.22 -22.32
CA VAL A 34 0.70 -7.68 -22.87
C VAL A 34 0.70 -9.20 -23.11
N GLN A 35 -0.28 -9.93 -22.57
CA GLN A 35 -0.39 -11.39 -22.63
C GLN A 35 -0.90 -11.93 -23.98
N HIS A 36 -1.15 -11.07 -24.97
CA HIS A 36 -1.53 -11.53 -26.32
C HIS A 36 -0.36 -12.01 -27.20
N TYR A 37 0.87 -12.02 -26.67
CA TYR A 37 2.01 -12.64 -27.33
C TYR A 37 2.41 -13.93 -26.62
N GLN A 38 2.64 -14.97 -27.41
CA GLN A 38 2.93 -16.36 -27.05
C GLN A 38 4.12 -16.47 -26.09
N MET A 39 3.88 -16.38 -24.79
CA MET A 39 4.88 -16.52 -23.74
C MET A 39 4.81 -17.95 -23.18
N ASP A 40 5.97 -18.55 -22.92
CA ASP A 40 6.11 -19.87 -22.31
C ASP A 40 5.51 -19.86 -20.89
N GLU A 41 4.91 -20.97 -20.45
CA GLU A 41 4.13 -21.02 -19.20
C GLU A 41 4.97 -20.59 -17.98
N PHE A 42 6.26 -20.94 -17.97
CA PHE A 42 7.20 -20.58 -16.92
C PHE A 42 7.46 -19.07 -16.84
N GLU A 43 7.56 -18.40 -18.00
CA GLU A 43 7.77 -16.95 -18.05
C GLU A 43 6.53 -16.20 -17.56
N TYR A 44 5.34 -16.73 -17.83
CA TYR A 44 4.08 -16.18 -17.34
C TYR A 44 3.98 -16.21 -15.81
N TYR A 45 4.30 -17.35 -15.18
CA TYR A 45 4.30 -17.47 -13.71
C TYR A 45 5.36 -16.56 -13.05
N GLY A 46 6.57 -16.51 -13.62
CA GLY A 46 7.64 -15.64 -13.13
C GLY A 46 7.25 -14.16 -13.18
N ARG A 47 6.55 -13.75 -14.25
CA ARG A 47 6.06 -12.38 -14.43
C ARG A 47 4.96 -12.02 -13.43
N ILE A 48 4.02 -12.94 -13.16
CA ILE A 48 3.00 -12.72 -12.12
C ILE A 48 3.64 -12.55 -10.74
N LEU A 49 4.57 -13.42 -10.37
CA LEU A 49 5.29 -13.33 -9.10
C LEU A 49 6.05 -12.01 -8.97
N PHE A 50 6.72 -11.58 -10.03
CA PHE A 50 7.43 -10.31 -10.06
C PHE A 50 6.48 -9.14 -9.81
N TYR A 51 5.33 -9.09 -10.50
CA TYR A 51 4.34 -8.04 -10.27
C TYR A 51 3.73 -8.07 -8.88
N LEU A 52 3.55 -9.25 -8.30
CA LEU A 52 3.07 -9.36 -6.92
C LEU A 52 4.07 -8.71 -5.96
N ILE A 53 5.37 -9.01 -6.12
CA ILE A 53 6.44 -8.42 -5.31
C ILE A 53 6.51 -6.90 -5.50
N THR A 54 6.46 -6.42 -6.75
CA THR A 54 6.45 -4.98 -7.04
C THR A 54 5.23 -4.29 -6.43
N SER A 55 4.06 -4.91 -6.50
CA SER A 55 2.83 -4.36 -5.91
C SER A 55 2.88 -4.31 -4.38
N ILE A 56 3.52 -5.30 -3.73
CA ILE A 56 3.80 -5.25 -2.28
C ILE A 56 4.69 -4.06 -1.95
N ALA A 57 5.77 -3.85 -2.70
CA ALA A 57 6.69 -2.74 -2.50
C ALA A 57 6.00 -1.38 -2.70
N GLU A 58 5.22 -1.21 -3.77
CA GLU A 58 4.43 0.00 -4.02
C GLU A 58 3.43 0.27 -2.89
N SER A 59 2.76 -0.76 -2.38
CA SER A 59 1.80 -0.64 -1.29
C SER A 59 2.44 -0.17 0.02
N ILE A 60 3.67 -0.63 0.32
CA ILE A 60 4.43 -0.16 1.48
C ILE A 60 4.76 1.33 1.32
N ILE A 61 5.21 1.74 0.14
CA ILE A 61 5.52 3.16 -0.15
C ILE A 61 4.27 4.03 0.02
N TYR A 62 3.11 3.58 -0.48
CA TYR A 62 1.86 4.32 -0.31
C TYR A 62 1.47 4.48 1.16
N ILE A 63 1.63 3.45 1.99
CA ILE A 63 1.35 3.58 3.43
C ILE A 63 2.27 4.60 4.09
N VAL A 64 3.57 4.55 3.78
CA VAL A 64 4.54 5.50 4.33
C VAL A 64 4.16 6.92 3.94
N PHE A 65 3.76 7.14 2.69
CA PHE A 65 3.27 8.43 2.21
C PHE A 65 2.00 8.89 2.91
N ILE A 66 1.00 8.00 3.06
CA ILE A 66 -0.26 8.33 3.75
C ILE A 66 0.02 8.69 5.21
N TRP A 67 0.85 7.92 5.91
CA TRP A 67 1.26 8.22 7.28
C TRP A 67 1.95 9.57 7.40
N LEU A 68 2.82 9.90 6.43
CA LEU A 68 3.51 11.18 6.37
C LEU A 68 2.54 12.33 6.12
N ILE A 69 1.59 12.19 5.19
CA ILE A 69 0.52 13.18 4.93
C ILE A 69 -0.33 13.39 6.18
N VAL A 70 -0.82 12.32 6.82
CA VAL A 70 -1.61 12.42 8.05
C VAL A 70 -0.82 13.13 9.16
N SER A 71 0.48 12.84 9.27
CA SER A 71 1.35 13.48 10.26
C SER A 71 1.55 14.97 9.99
N ILE A 72 1.71 15.36 8.71
CA ILE A 72 1.79 16.77 8.31
C ILE A 72 0.48 17.48 8.58
N VAL A 73 -0.65 16.91 8.13
CA VAL A 73 -1.99 17.47 8.34
C VAL A 73 -2.27 17.67 9.82
N LYS A 74 -1.91 16.70 10.66
CA LYS A 74 -2.05 16.81 12.12
C LYS A 74 -1.23 17.97 12.69
N ARG A 75 0.06 18.07 12.33
CA ARG A 75 0.93 19.19 12.77
C ARG A 75 0.42 20.55 12.30
N VAL A 76 -0.09 20.62 11.08
CA VAL A 76 -0.68 21.85 10.54
C VAL A 76 -1.95 22.17 11.33
N ALA A 77 -2.89 21.22 11.48
CA ALA A 77 -4.13 21.43 12.23
C ALA A 77 -3.88 21.92 13.68
N GLU A 78 -2.89 21.34 14.37
CA GLU A 78 -2.45 21.80 15.70
C GLU A 78 -1.97 23.25 15.68
N LYS A 79 -1.20 23.65 14.66
CA LYS A 79 -0.70 25.02 14.49
C LYS A 79 -1.82 26.03 14.18
N TRP A 80 -2.90 25.59 13.56
CA TRP A 80 -4.09 26.41 13.27
C TRP A 80 -5.14 26.36 14.39
N GLY A 81 -4.85 25.73 15.54
CA GLY A 81 -5.76 25.65 16.69
C GLY A 81 -6.92 24.67 16.52
N ILE A 82 -6.92 23.87 15.46
CA ILE A 82 -7.92 22.84 15.20
C ILE A 82 -7.49 21.57 15.94
N SER A 83 -7.89 21.48 17.21
CA SER A 83 -7.81 20.26 18.01
C SER A 83 -8.79 19.24 17.44
N TRP A 84 -8.30 18.34 16.59
CA TRP A 84 -9.03 17.10 16.31
C TRP A 84 -8.93 16.22 17.55
N VAL A 85 -9.94 16.40 18.40
CA VAL A 85 -10.19 15.70 19.65
C VAL A 85 -9.89 14.22 19.50
N ASN A 86 -8.85 13.81 20.23
CA ASN A 86 -8.62 12.42 20.61
C ASN A 86 -9.73 12.06 21.62
N ARG A 87 -10.78 11.37 21.16
CA ARG A 87 -11.67 10.56 21.99
C ARG A 87 -11.70 9.15 21.43
#